data_AF-A0A2K9ET87-F1
#
_entry.id   AF-A0A2K9ET87-F1
#
_cell.length_a   1.000
_cell.length_b   1.000
_cell.length_c   1.000
_cell.angle_alpha   90.00
_cell.angle_beta   90.00
_cell.angle_gamma   90.00
#
_symmetry.space_group_name_H-M   'P 1'
#
loop_
_entity.id
_entity.type
_entity.pdbx_description
1 polymer ?
#
loop_
_entity_poly.entity_id
_entity_poly.type
_entity_poly.pdbx_seq_one_letter_code
_entity_poly.pdbx_strand_id
1 'polypeptide(L)'
;MMHKMVLVGLLALAGCNEHQGGNPNYQMSDSRYGQYLRDREVALMTGSQPPATIPVALPAEAPTAAQIKGPTLMQIIGANYRSQVASAQGGGTDVPTEGLPVVTSGPYPGSTPVLVRYAFAAQHAPGTTVWARQGGSTATAARQCVTHPDAAAAQTAFLSLGGPERDPRGMDPDGDGFVCGWDPAPYRQDQL
;
A
#
# COMPACT_ATOMS: atom_id res chain seq x y z
N MET A 1 69.23 9.82 -0.75
CA MET A 1 68.19 10.78 -1.20
C MET A 1 67.20 10.17 -2.20
N MET A 2 67.61 9.29 -3.13
CA MET A 2 66.69 8.67 -4.11
C MET A 2 65.56 7.82 -3.51
N HIS A 3 65.81 7.06 -2.43
CA HIS A 3 64.79 6.21 -1.80
C HIS A 3 63.62 6.98 -1.17
N LYS A 4 63.86 8.21 -0.68
CA LYS A 4 62.80 9.06 -0.12
C LYS A 4 61.91 9.68 -1.21
N MET A 5 62.41 9.88 -2.43
CA MET A 5 61.59 10.38 -3.54
C MET A 5 60.72 9.30 -4.19
N VAL A 6 61.16 8.04 -4.19
CA VAL A 6 60.34 6.92 -4.70
C VAL A 6 59.12 6.66 -3.82
N LEU A 7 59.27 6.76 -2.49
CA LEU A 7 58.17 6.56 -1.54
C LEU A 7 57.10 7.67 -1.61
N VAL A 8 57.50 8.91 -1.91
CA VAL A 8 56.54 10.03 -2.08
C VAL A 8 55.79 9.92 -3.41
N GLY A 9 56.43 9.44 -4.47
CA GLY A 9 55.77 9.19 -5.76
C GLY A 9 54.68 8.11 -5.69
N LEU A 10 54.93 7.02 -4.95
CA LEU A 10 53.96 5.93 -4.78
C LEU A 10 52.75 6.31 -3.93
N LEU A 11 52.92 7.20 -2.94
CA LEU A 11 51.79 7.66 -2.12
C LEU A 11 50.83 8.59 -2.88
N ALA A 12 51.33 9.32 -3.88
CA ALA A 12 50.52 10.25 -4.69
C ALA A 12 49.59 9.55 -5.70
N LEU A 13 49.89 8.30 -6.08
CA LEU A 13 49.07 7.51 -7.02
C LEU A 13 47.88 6.79 -6.36
N ALA A 14 47.82 6.74 -5.03
CA ALA A 14 46.73 6.07 -4.30
C ALA A 14 45.52 6.97 -4.00
N GLY A 15 45.61 8.28 -4.28
CA GLY A 15 44.59 9.27 -3.87
C GLY A 15 43.40 9.47 -4.82
N CYS A 16 43.31 8.75 -5.93
CA CYS A 16 42.29 9.00 -6.97
C CYS A 16 41.36 7.82 -7.23
N ASN A 17 40.86 7.11 -6.20
CA ASN A 17 39.87 6.06 -6.45
C ASN A 17 38.85 5.80 -5.32
N GLU A 18 38.59 6.77 -4.45
CA GLU A 18 37.78 6.54 -3.24
C GLU A 18 36.25 6.65 -3.44
N HIS A 19 35.74 6.73 -4.68
CA HIS A 19 34.30 6.85 -4.96
C HIS A 19 33.72 5.75 -5.87
N GLN A 20 34.32 4.55 -5.93
CA GLN A 20 33.72 3.40 -6.65
C GLN A 20 32.63 2.66 -5.86
N GLY A 21 31.83 3.38 -5.07
CA GLY A 21 30.55 2.87 -4.58
C GLY A 21 29.56 2.78 -5.74
N GLY A 22 29.70 1.76 -6.59
CA GLY A 22 28.88 1.58 -7.78
C GLY A 22 27.43 1.25 -7.42
N ASN A 23 26.59 2.27 -7.28
CA ASN A 23 25.15 2.08 -7.25
C ASN A 23 24.65 1.94 -8.71
N PRO A 24 24.13 0.76 -9.12
CA PRO A 24 23.69 0.54 -10.50
C PRO A 24 22.55 1.47 -10.94
N ASN A 25 21.84 2.12 -10.02
CA ASN A 25 20.84 3.15 -10.35
C ASN A 25 21.44 4.50 -10.76
N TYR A 26 22.74 4.75 -10.53
CA TYR A 26 23.41 6.02 -10.84
C TYR A 26 24.42 5.88 -11.99
N GLN A 27 24.03 5.16 -13.05
CA GLN A 27 24.85 5.08 -14.27
C GLN A 27 24.55 6.24 -15.22
N MET A 28 25.55 7.08 -15.50
CA MET A 28 25.47 8.14 -16.50
C MET A 28 25.57 7.54 -17.92
N SER A 29 24.48 6.98 -18.43
CA SER A 29 24.40 6.39 -19.78
C SER A 29 24.27 7.46 -20.89
N ASP A 30 24.31 7.04 -22.16
CA ASP A 30 24.08 7.93 -23.32
C ASP A 30 22.59 8.22 -23.58
N SER A 31 21.69 7.70 -22.74
CA SER A 31 20.25 7.99 -22.83
C SER A 31 19.93 9.46 -22.55
N ARG A 32 18.73 9.92 -22.95
CA ARG A 32 18.24 11.27 -22.60
C ARG A 32 18.23 11.50 -21.09
N TYR A 33 17.89 10.48 -20.31
CA TYR A 33 17.95 10.54 -18.85
C TYR A 33 19.39 10.67 -18.32
N GLY A 34 20.34 9.96 -18.93
CA GLY A 34 21.76 10.09 -18.60
C GLY A 34 22.34 11.48 -18.93
N GLN A 35 21.90 12.11 -20.01
CA GLN A 35 22.24 13.51 -20.33
C GLN A 35 21.70 14.47 -19.26
N TYR A 36 20.43 14.32 -18.88
CA TYR A 36 19.82 15.10 -17.80
C TYR A 36 20.60 14.99 -16.47
N LEU A 37 21.04 13.79 -16.10
CA LEU A 37 21.85 13.60 -14.89
C LEU A 37 23.18 14.37 -14.98
N ARG A 38 23.88 14.32 -16.12
CA ARG A 38 25.13 15.06 -16.30
C ARG A 38 24.94 16.57 -16.20
N ASP A 39 23.93 17.11 -16.87
CA ASP A 39 23.63 18.55 -16.85
C ASP A 39 23.26 19.01 -15.44
N ARG A 40 22.55 18.17 -14.67
CA ARG A 40 22.23 18.44 -13.27
C ARG A 40 23.47 18.46 -12.39
N GLU A 41 24.40 17.52 -12.56
CA GLU A 41 25.65 17.50 -11.79
C GLU A 41 26.54 18.71 -12.12
N VAL A 42 26.63 19.10 -13.40
CA VAL A 42 27.33 20.33 -13.79
C VAL A 42 26.72 21.55 -13.12
N ALA A 43 25.39 21.65 -13.09
CA ALA A 43 24.69 22.75 -12.44
C ALA A 43 24.92 22.79 -10.92
N LEU A 44 24.91 21.65 -10.26
CA LEU A 44 25.22 21.53 -8.82
C LEU A 44 26.66 21.97 -8.51
N MET A 45 27.63 21.60 -9.36
CA MET A 45 29.04 21.92 -9.13
C MET A 45 29.39 23.39 -9.46
N THR A 46 28.70 23.98 -10.44
CA THR A 46 28.97 25.35 -10.92
C THR A 46 28.05 26.39 -10.29
N GLY A 47 27.02 25.97 -9.56
CA GLY A 47 25.99 26.85 -9.00
C GLY A 47 25.02 27.42 -10.06
N SER A 48 25.04 26.91 -11.29
CA SER A 48 24.09 27.30 -12.32
C SER A 48 22.71 26.66 -12.11
N GLN A 49 21.68 27.14 -12.81
CA GLN A 49 20.34 26.59 -12.67
C GLN A 49 20.25 25.18 -13.28
N PRO A 50 19.75 24.16 -12.54
CA PRO A 50 19.64 22.81 -13.05
C PRO A 50 18.49 22.66 -14.07
N PRO A 51 18.57 21.66 -14.96
CA PRO A 51 17.47 21.35 -15.88
C PRO A 51 16.19 21.02 -15.10
N ALA A 52 15.09 21.69 -15.44
CA ALA A 52 13.82 21.57 -14.73
C ALA A 52 12.97 20.35 -15.18
N THR A 53 13.19 19.86 -16.39
CA THR A 53 12.37 18.80 -17.00
C THR A 53 13.14 17.49 -17.04
N ILE A 54 12.62 16.48 -16.34
CA ILE A 54 13.17 15.12 -16.37
C ILE A 54 12.65 14.43 -17.64
N PRO A 55 13.54 13.94 -18.53
CA PRO A 55 13.12 13.20 -19.71
C PRO A 55 12.70 11.78 -19.31
N VAL A 56 11.46 11.66 -18.83
CA VAL A 56 10.82 10.36 -18.59
C VAL A 56 10.45 9.78 -19.95
N ALA A 57 11.14 8.73 -20.37
CA ALA A 57 10.60 7.85 -21.40
C ALA A 57 9.47 7.06 -20.75
N LEU A 58 8.22 7.47 -21.00
CA LEU A 58 7.09 6.58 -20.71
C LEU A 58 7.33 5.28 -21.49
N PRO A 59 7.09 4.10 -20.89
CA PRO A 59 7.15 2.85 -21.62
C PRO A 59 6.36 2.98 -22.93
N ALA A 60 6.92 2.50 -24.04
CA ALA A 60 6.28 2.59 -25.36
C ALA A 60 4.88 1.95 -25.38
N GLU A 61 4.62 1.07 -24.42
CA GLU A 61 3.35 0.37 -24.21
C GLU A 61 2.72 0.74 -22.87
N ALA A 62 2.71 2.02 -22.52
CA ALA A 62 1.80 2.49 -21.48
C ALA A 62 0.36 2.22 -21.95
N PRO A 63 -0.44 1.41 -21.23
CA PRO A 63 -1.79 1.09 -21.67
C PRO A 63 -2.61 2.39 -21.76
N THR A 64 -3.32 2.54 -22.87
CA THR A 64 -4.22 3.69 -23.09
C THR A 64 -5.28 3.75 -21.99
N ALA A 65 -5.85 4.92 -21.74
CA ALA A 65 -6.95 5.08 -20.79
C ALA A 65 -8.11 4.10 -21.08
N ALA A 66 -8.34 3.75 -22.36
CA ALA A 66 -9.32 2.75 -22.76
C ALA A 66 -8.93 1.31 -22.37
N GLN A 67 -7.64 0.96 -22.47
CA GLN A 67 -7.10 -0.34 -22.06
C GLN A 67 -7.04 -0.50 -20.53
N ILE A 68 -6.85 0.61 -19.79
CA ILE A 68 -6.89 0.62 -18.32
C ILE A 68 -8.34 0.52 -17.81
N LYS A 69 -9.31 1.04 -18.57
CA LYS A 69 -10.68 1.24 -18.08
C LYS A 69 -11.37 -0.03 -17.62
N GLY A 70 -10.93 -1.21 -18.08
CA GLY A 70 -11.58 -2.48 -17.81
C GLY A 70 -13.07 -2.45 -18.19
N PRO A 71 -13.81 -3.54 -17.96
CA PRO A 71 -15.26 -3.47 -17.98
C PRO A 71 -15.73 -2.58 -16.83
N THR A 72 -16.66 -1.67 -17.10
CA THR A 72 -17.30 -0.89 -16.03
C THR A 72 -18.05 -1.83 -15.09
N LEU A 73 -18.25 -1.43 -13.83
CA LEU A 73 -19.04 -2.20 -12.86
C LEU A 73 -20.40 -2.63 -13.46
N MET A 74 -21.06 -1.74 -14.22
CA MET A 74 -22.31 -2.06 -14.91
C MET A 74 -22.16 -3.07 -16.05
N GLN A 75 -21.03 -3.09 -16.75
CA GLN A 75 -20.73 -4.12 -17.75
C GLN A 75 -20.46 -5.47 -17.10
N ILE A 76 -19.76 -5.51 -15.96
CA ILE A 76 -19.52 -6.72 -15.18
C ILE A 76 -20.84 -7.26 -14.62
N ILE A 77 -21.61 -6.41 -13.93
CA ILE A 77 -22.93 -6.76 -13.38
C ILE A 77 -23.86 -7.23 -14.50
N GLY A 78 -23.89 -6.56 -15.65
CA GLY A 78 -24.72 -6.94 -16.78
C GLY A 78 -24.32 -8.28 -17.42
N ALA A 79 -23.03 -8.59 -17.50
CA ALA A 79 -22.53 -9.88 -18.00
C ALA A 79 -22.83 -11.03 -17.01
N ASN A 80 -22.64 -10.78 -15.71
CA ASN A 80 -22.97 -11.72 -14.65
C ASN A 80 -24.48 -11.94 -14.54
N TYR A 81 -25.28 -10.88 -14.63
CA TYR A 81 -26.75 -11.00 -14.68
C TYR A 81 -27.19 -11.80 -15.91
N ARG A 82 -26.62 -11.54 -17.10
CA ARG A 82 -26.97 -12.26 -18.33
C ARG A 82 -26.64 -13.75 -18.26
N SER A 83 -25.50 -14.11 -17.68
CA SER A 83 -25.12 -15.50 -17.46
C SER A 83 -25.98 -16.16 -16.38
N GLN A 84 -26.31 -15.44 -15.30
CA GLN A 84 -27.21 -15.91 -14.25
C GLN A 84 -28.64 -16.11 -14.73
N VAL A 85 -29.23 -15.19 -15.51
CA VAL A 85 -30.60 -15.37 -16.05
C VAL A 85 -30.66 -16.40 -17.16
N ALA A 86 -29.58 -16.60 -17.91
CA ALA A 86 -29.46 -17.74 -18.84
C ALA A 86 -29.36 -19.09 -18.09
N SER A 87 -28.87 -19.07 -16.85
CA SER A 87 -28.80 -20.22 -15.95
C SER A 87 -30.05 -20.38 -15.06
N ALA A 88 -30.86 -19.31 -14.93
CA ALA A 88 -32.00 -19.21 -14.02
C ALA A 88 -33.36 -19.21 -14.73
N GLN A 89 -33.47 -19.83 -15.90
CA GLN A 89 -34.70 -20.56 -16.23
C GLN A 89 -34.81 -21.78 -15.30
N GLY A 90 -35.06 -21.50 -14.02
CA GLY A 90 -34.95 -22.45 -12.93
C GLY A 90 -35.11 -21.81 -11.54
N GLY A 91 -36.10 -20.92 -11.40
CA GLY A 91 -36.85 -20.66 -10.15
C GLY A 91 -36.12 -20.25 -8.87
N GLY A 92 -36.48 -19.07 -8.34
CA GLY A 92 -36.40 -18.79 -6.90
C GLY A 92 -35.76 -17.44 -6.55
N THR A 93 -36.60 -16.43 -6.33
CA THR A 93 -36.25 -15.19 -5.63
C THR A 93 -36.08 -15.48 -4.14
N ASP A 94 -34.89 -15.17 -3.60
CA ASP A 94 -34.65 -14.60 -2.26
C ASP A 94 -33.17 -14.79 -1.88
N VAL A 95 -32.36 -13.72 -1.97
CA VAL A 95 -31.00 -13.68 -1.41
C VAL A 95 -31.02 -12.74 -0.20
N PRO A 96 -30.74 -13.22 1.03
CA PRO A 96 -30.63 -12.36 2.20
C PRO A 96 -29.43 -11.41 2.08
N THR A 97 -29.68 -10.10 2.18
CA THR A 97 -28.65 -9.03 2.12
C THR A 97 -27.93 -8.79 3.46
N GLU A 98 -28.08 -9.68 4.44
CA GLU A 98 -27.37 -9.55 5.71
C GLU A 98 -25.96 -10.13 5.57
N GLY A 99 -24.97 -9.25 5.38
CA GLY A 99 -23.54 -9.62 5.40
C GLY A 99 -22.72 -9.20 4.17
N LEU A 100 -23.33 -8.60 3.16
CA LEU A 100 -22.57 -8.04 2.04
C LEU A 100 -21.96 -6.68 2.44
N PRO A 101 -20.67 -6.42 2.15
CA PRO A 101 -20.06 -5.13 2.45
C PRO A 101 -20.78 -4.04 1.65
N VAL A 102 -21.31 -3.04 2.35
CA VAL A 102 -21.88 -1.83 1.72
C VAL A 102 -20.73 -1.06 1.08
N VAL A 103 -20.57 -1.22 -0.24
CA VAL A 103 -19.61 -0.44 -1.03
C VAL A 103 -20.22 0.95 -1.24
N THR A 104 -19.99 1.86 -0.30
CA THR A 104 -20.28 3.29 -0.50
C THR A 104 -19.19 3.86 -1.41
N SER A 105 -19.54 4.08 -2.68
CA SER A 105 -18.68 4.73 -3.67
C SER A 105 -18.75 6.25 -3.48
N GLY A 106 -18.28 6.77 -2.34
CA GLY A 106 -18.15 8.20 -2.08
C GLY A 106 -16.75 8.76 -2.44
N PRO A 107 -16.56 10.09 -2.53
CA PRO A 107 -15.30 10.74 -2.94
C PRO A 107 -14.07 10.47 -2.04
N TYR A 108 -14.24 9.68 -0.98
CA TYR A 108 -13.20 9.02 -0.19
C TYR A 108 -13.77 7.70 0.37
N PRO A 109 -13.53 6.51 -0.20
CA PRO A 109 -14.03 5.26 0.36
C PRO A 109 -12.93 4.66 1.24
N GLY A 110 -12.82 5.14 2.48
CA GLY A 110 -11.82 4.66 3.44
C GLY A 110 -12.25 3.44 4.25
N SER A 111 -13.51 2.99 4.16
CA SER A 111 -14.01 1.86 4.94
C SER A 111 -13.71 0.53 4.25
N THR A 112 -14.19 0.28 3.03
CA THR A 112 -13.99 -1.04 2.39
C THR A 112 -12.52 -1.32 2.02
N PRO A 113 -11.77 -0.44 1.31
CA PRO A 113 -10.39 -0.72 0.92
C PRO A 113 -9.40 -0.85 2.09
N VAL A 114 -9.57 -0.06 3.15
CA VAL A 114 -8.69 -0.16 4.34
C VAL A 114 -8.96 -1.46 5.09
N LEU A 115 -10.24 -1.83 5.25
CA LEU A 115 -10.63 -3.07 5.90
C LEU A 115 -10.25 -4.30 5.07
N VAL A 116 -10.42 -4.27 3.74
CA VAL A 116 -9.92 -5.32 2.83
C VAL A 116 -8.42 -5.46 2.98
N ARG A 117 -7.66 -4.36 2.86
CA ARG A 117 -6.20 -4.42 3.00
C ARG A 117 -5.78 -4.99 4.35
N TYR A 118 -6.42 -4.58 5.44
CA TYR A 118 -6.12 -5.08 6.77
C TYR A 118 -6.51 -6.56 6.92
N ALA A 119 -7.67 -6.97 6.40
CA ALA A 119 -8.11 -8.37 6.41
C ALA A 119 -7.15 -9.31 5.66
N PHE A 120 -6.54 -8.84 4.56
CA PHE A 120 -5.51 -9.58 3.85
C PHE A 120 -4.13 -9.54 4.53
N ALA A 121 -3.82 -8.50 5.32
CA ALA A 121 -2.57 -8.44 6.07
C ALA A 121 -2.61 -9.30 7.35
N ALA A 122 -3.72 -9.21 8.09
CA ALA A 122 -3.97 -9.98 9.31
C ALA A 122 -4.61 -11.32 8.91
N GLN A 123 -3.81 -12.39 8.79
CA GLN A 123 -4.26 -13.70 8.31
C GLN A 123 -4.74 -14.65 9.44
N HIS A 124 -4.58 -14.25 10.70
CA HIS A 124 -5.01 -15.06 11.85
C HIS A 124 -6.54 -15.04 12.04
N ALA A 125 -7.04 -16.02 12.79
CA ALA A 125 -8.46 -16.11 13.14
C ALA A 125 -8.82 -15.13 14.27
N PRO A 126 -10.05 -14.61 14.32
CA PRO A 126 -10.54 -13.88 15.48
C PRO A 126 -10.35 -14.67 16.79
N GLY A 127 -9.98 -13.97 17.85
CA GLY A 127 -9.58 -14.52 19.14
C GLY A 127 -8.14 -15.03 19.22
N THR A 128 -7.37 -14.97 18.12
CA THR A 128 -5.94 -15.33 18.14
C THR A 128 -5.14 -14.13 18.63
N THR A 129 -4.64 -14.18 19.87
CA THR A 129 -3.77 -13.13 20.40
C THR A 129 -2.47 -13.03 19.62
N VAL A 130 -2.29 -11.90 18.92
CA VAL A 130 -1.07 -11.53 18.19
C VAL A 130 -0.33 -10.38 18.90
N TRP A 131 -1.06 -9.50 19.57
CA TRP A 131 -0.53 -8.38 20.33
C TRP A 131 -0.69 -8.62 21.82
N ALA A 132 0.43 -8.76 22.54
CA ALA A 132 0.41 -9.00 23.98
C ALA A 132 -0.18 -7.79 24.73
N ARG A 133 -1.27 -8.00 25.47
CA ARG A 133 -1.89 -7.00 26.34
C ARG A 133 -1.63 -7.33 27.80
N GLN A 134 -1.12 -6.37 28.58
CA GLN A 134 -0.86 -6.54 30.02
C GLN A 134 -1.98 -5.95 30.90
N GLY A 135 -3.07 -5.46 30.31
CA GLY A 135 -4.11 -4.72 31.06
C GLY A 135 -5.34 -4.30 30.26
N GLY A 136 -5.80 -5.13 29.31
CA GLY A 136 -7.02 -4.86 28.54
C GLY A 136 -8.28 -4.99 29.42
N SER A 137 -9.22 -4.05 29.28
CA SER A 137 -10.53 -4.11 29.96
C SER A 137 -11.63 -4.29 28.93
N THR A 138 -12.33 -5.43 29.01
CA THR A 138 -13.51 -5.71 28.17
C THR A 138 -14.60 -4.66 28.39
N ALA A 139 -14.73 -4.10 29.59
CA ALA A 139 -15.64 -3.01 29.89
C ALA A 139 -15.26 -1.70 29.18
N THR A 140 -13.96 -1.41 29.04
CA THR A 140 -13.48 -0.24 28.27
C THR A 140 -13.74 -0.45 26.78
N ALA A 141 -13.39 -1.62 26.25
CA ALA A 141 -13.66 -1.97 24.85
C ALA A 141 -15.15 -1.85 24.51
N ALA A 142 -16.03 -2.41 25.35
CA ALA A 142 -17.48 -2.30 25.17
C ALA A 142 -17.98 -0.85 25.12
N ARG A 143 -17.45 0.04 25.98
CA ARG A 143 -17.78 1.48 25.97
C ARG A 143 -17.31 2.18 24.70
N GLN A 144 -16.20 1.77 24.11
CA GLN A 144 -15.76 2.32 22.83
C GLN A 144 -16.62 1.80 21.68
N CYS A 145 -16.96 0.51 21.69
CA CYS A 145 -17.76 -0.11 20.62
C CYS A 145 -19.14 0.53 20.46
N VAL A 146 -19.82 0.90 21.54
CA VAL A 146 -21.14 1.57 21.47
C VAL A 146 -21.10 2.97 20.83
N THR A 147 -19.92 3.56 20.65
CA THR A 147 -19.78 4.88 20.00
C THR A 147 -19.74 4.79 18.47
N HIS A 148 -19.67 3.58 17.92
CA HIS A 148 -19.60 3.33 16.49
C HIS A 148 -20.92 2.73 15.97
N PRO A 149 -21.34 3.09 14.74
CA PRO A 149 -22.60 2.61 14.18
C PRO A 149 -22.57 1.11 13.85
N ASP A 150 -21.41 0.56 13.51
CA ASP A 150 -21.21 -0.84 13.19
C ASP A 150 -19.75 -1.27 13.42
N ALA A 151 -19.48 -2.58 13.31
CA ALA A 151 -18.16 -3.16 13.52
C ALA A 151 -17.11 -2.69 12.50
N ALA A 152 -17.51 -2.44 11.25
CA ALA A 152 -16.61 -1.95 10.21
C ALA A 152 -16.15 -0.51 10.48
N ALA A 153 -17.05 0.35 10.96
CA ALA A 153 -16.75 1.70 11.40
C ALA A 153 -15.84 1.70 12.64
N ALA A 154 -16.09 0.80 13.59
CA ALA A 154 -15.22 0.62 14.76
C ALA A 154 -13.81 0.18 14.37
N GLN A 155 -13.68 -0.84 13.51
CA GLN A 155 -12.39 -1.31 13.03
C GLN A 155 -11.64 -0.23 12.25
N THR A 156 -12.33 0.54 11.39
CA THR A 156 -11.72 1.65 10.66
C THR A 156 -11.20 2.72 11.61
N ALA A 157 -11.97 3.07 12.65
CA ALA A 157 -11.57 4.04 13.65
C ALA A 157 -10.35 3.53 14.46
N PHE A 158 -10.37 2.28 14.89
CA PHE A 158 -9.26 1.62 15.58
C PHE A 158 -7.96 1.69 14.76
N LEU A 159 -8.01 1.31 13.49
CA LEU A 159 -6.86 1.40 12.58
C LEU A 159 -6.36 2.84 12.41
N SER A 160 -7.26 3.82 12.32
CA SER A 160 -6.87 5.24 12.16
C SER A 160 -6.15 5.82 13.39
N LEU A 161 -6.40 5.27 14.58
CA LEU A 161 -5.73 5.65 15.82
C LEU A 161 -4.38 4.92 16.02
N GLY A 162 -3.99 4.07 15.08
CA GLY A 162 -2.76 3.28 15.11
C GLY A 162 -2.94 1.81 15.36
N GLY A 163 -4.19 1.33 15.28
CA GLY A 163 -4.51 -0.09 15.24
C GLY A 163 -3.97 -0.86 16.44
N PRO A 164 -3.68 -2.15 16.25
CA PRO A 164 -3.33 -3.03 17.34
C PRO A 164 -1.94 -2.76 17.93
N GLU A 165 -1.04 -2.12 17.19
CA GLU A 165 0.27 -1.72 17.72
C GLU A 165 0.16 -0.71 18.85
N ARG A 166 -0.78 0.24 18.75
CA ARG A 166 -0.92 1.32 19.74
C ARG A 166 -2.11 1.13 20.68
N ASP A 167 -3.24 0.69 20.15
CA ASP A 167 -4.54 0.61 20.82
C ASP A 167 -4.75 1.67 21.93
N PRO A 168 -4.71 2.97 21.60
CA PRO A 168 -4.73 4.03 22.61
C PRO A 168 -6.05 4.14 23.37
N ARG A 169 -7.09 3.43 22.92
CA ARG A 169 -8.43 3.44 23.51
C ARG A 169 -8.81 2.13 24.19
N GLY A 170 -7.94 1.12 24.17
CA GLY A 170 -8.21 -0.19 24.75
C GLY A 170 -9.38 -0.90 24.09
N MET A 171 -9.49 -0.82 22.76
CA MET A 171 -10.57 -1.43 21.97
C MET A 171 -10.32 -2.92 21.70
N ASP A 172 -9.07 -3.38 21.82
CA ASP A 172 -8.61 -4.75 21.52
C ASP A 172 -8.00 -5.40 22.78
N PRO A 173 -8.84 -5.78 23.77
CA PRO A 173 -8.38 -6.29 25.06
C PRO A 173 -7.80 -7.71 24.99
N ASP A 174 -8.23 -8.51 24.02
CA ASP A 174 -7.74 -9.87 23.71
C ASP A 174 -6.53 -9.87 22.78
N GLY A 175 -6.22 -8.74 22.16
CA GLY A 175 -4.98 -8.54 21.43
C GLY A 175 -4.97 -9.28 20.10
N ASP A 176 -6.13 -9.53 19.50
CA ASP A 176 -6.27 -10.17 18.20
C ASP A 176 -6.35 -9.14 17.06
N GLY A 177 -6.38 -7.85 17.38
CA GLY A 177 -6.43 -6.76 16.41
C GLY A 177 -7.74 -6.65 15.62
N PHE A 178 -8.81 -7.32 16.06
CA PHE A 178 -10.16 -7.24 15.52
C PHE A 178 -11.13 -6.73 16.58
N VAL A 179 -11.61 -5.50 16.42
CA VAL A 179 -12.39 -4.84 17.47
C VAL A 179 -13.89 -4.98 17.26
N CYS A 180 -14.64 -4.93 18.36
CA CYS A 180 -16.10 -4.82 18.34
C CYS A 180 -16.82 -5.91 17.53
N GLY A 181 -16.23 -7.11 17.46
CA GLY A 181 -16.80 -8.24 16.72
C GLY A 181 -16.63 -8.15 15.21
N TRP A 182 -15.73 -7.31 14.71
CA TRP A 182 -15.45 -7.23 13.28
C TRP A 182 -14.86 -8.54 12.76
N ASP A 183 -15.53 -9.15 11.78
CA ASP A 183 -15.09 -10.38 11.13
C ASP A 183 -14.33 -10.05 9.81
N PRO A 184 -13.05 -10.43 9.68
CA PRO A 184 -12.29 -10.23 8.44
C PRO A 184 -12.67 -11.23 7.33
N ALA A 185 -13.35 -12.35 7.62
CA ALA A 185 -13.58 -13.41 6.65
C ALA A 185 -14.31 -12.97 5.36
N PRO A 186 -15.36 -12.11 5.41
CA PRO A 186 -16.01 -11.60 4.19
C PRO A 186 -15.09 -10.72 3.34
N TYR A 187 -14.09 -10.10 3.94
CA TYR A 187 -13.14 -9.20 3.28
C TYR A 187 -11.96 -9.93 2.64
N ARG A 188 -11.75 -11.21 2.99
CA ARG A 188 -10.69 -12.09 2.44
C ARG A 188 -11.14 -12.91 1.24
N GLN A 189 -12.43 -12.90 0.90
CA GLN A 189 -12.93 -13.63 -0.26
C GLN A 189 -12.48 -12.91 -1.54
N ASP A 190 -12.01 -13.68 -2.52
CA ASP A 190 -11.82 -13.16 -3.88
C ASP A 190 -13.18 -12.70 -4.41
N GLN A 191 -13.32 -11.41 -4.68
CA GLN A 191 -14.55 -10.84 -5.26
C GLN A 191 -14.60 -11.00 -6.80
N LEU A 192 -13.86 -11.98 -7.34
CA LEU A 192 -13.65 -12.22 -8.76
C LEU A 192 -14.49 -13.40 -9.26
#